data_AF-A0A268KCM2-F1
#
_entry.id   AF-A0A268KCM2-F1
#
_cell.length_a   1.000
_cell.length_b   1.000
_cell.length_c   1.000
_cell.angle_alpha   90.00
_cell.angle_beta   90.00
_cell.angle_gamma   90.00
#
_symmetry.space_group_name_H-M   'P 1'
#
loop_
_entity.id
_entity.type
_entity.pdbx_description
1 polymer ?
#
loop_
_entity_poly.entity_id
_entity_poly.type
_entity_poly.pdbx_seq_one_letter_code
_entity_poly.pdbx_strand_id
1 'polypeptide(L)'
;MFNMLYGLKDIHTVIANQRKIGGAAEADSIRLTSGENYLNPVFTNVDISKGQYVSIGFVDEEGQNIIAHVDQIAVIKGLQHKLICQLNNTYIKQMMVRDTLQYLQKLCEVNAGFVTQTFKKEALKIVQDISVKELINHNISLPFPVEEKIIKFA
;
A
#
# COMPACT_ATOMS: atom_id res chain seq x y z
N MET A 1 0.10 16.52 2.56
CA MET A 1 1.11 16.75 1.52
C MET A 1 1.24 15.46 0.71
N PHE A 2 0.82 15.44 -0.56
CA PHE A 2 0.96 14.23 -1.39
C PHE A 2 2.43 13.75 -1.35
N ASN A 3 2.67 12.52 -0.89
CA ASN A 3 3.99 11.88 -0.91
C ASN A 3 4.30 11.47 -2.34
N MET A 4 4.59 12.47 -3.18
CA MET A 4 5.02 12.26 -4.55
C MET A 4 6.31 11.45 -4.55
N LEU A 5 6.35 10.42 -5.38
CA LEU A 5 7.54 9.58 -5.55
C LEU A 5 8.16 9.96 -6.89
N TYR A 6 9.49 10.03 -6.95
CA TYR A 6 10.22 10.58 -8.09
C TYR A 6 10.89 9.53 -8.97
N GLY A 7 10.85 8.25 -8.60
CA GLY A 7 11.34 7.17 -9.44
C GLY A 7 11.45 5.81 -8.76
N LEU A 8 12.19 4.90 -9.42
CA LEU A 8 12.30 3.49 -9.04
C LEU A 8 12.84 3.27 -7.62
N LYS A 9 13.75 4.14 -7.17
CA LYS A 9 14.28 4.09 -5.80
C LYS A 9 13.21 4.32 -4.74
N ASP A 10 12.30 5.24 -5.01
CA ASP A 10 11.23 5.60 -4.09
C ASP A 10 10.17 4.49 -4.07
N ILE A 11 9.82 3.94 -5.24
CA ILE A 11 8.96 2.75 -5.36
C ILE A 11 9.56 1.59 -4.55
N HIS A 12 10.83 1.28 -4.77
CA HIS A 12 11.54 0.23 -4.03
C HIS A 12 11.54 0.50 -2.52
N THR A 13 11.73 1.76 -2.10
CA THR A 13 11.69 2.14 -0.69
C THR A 13 10.32 1.90 -0.06
N VAL A 14 9.24 2.22 -0.78
CA VAL A 14 7.86 1.95 -0.33
C VAL A 14 7.63 0.46 -0.16
N ILE A 15 7.97 -0.34 -1.18
CA ILE A 15 7.81 -1.80 -1.15
C ILE A 15 8.62 -2.42 0.00
N ALA A 16 9.90 -2.06 0.12
CA ALA A 16 10.79 -2.61 1.15
C ALA A 16 10.40 -2.23 2.58
N ASN A 17 9.69 -1.10 2.76
CA ASN A 17 9.29 -0.59 4.08
C ASN A 17 7.79 -0.68 4.34
N GLN A 18 7.02 -1.39 3.51
CA GLN A 18 5.56 -1.42 3.56
C GLN A 18 5.01 -1.69 4.97
N ARG A 19 5.60 -2.64 5.71
CA ARG A 19 5.20 -2.93 7.11
C ARG A 19 5.37 -1.77 8.08
N LYS A 20 6.30 -0.85 7.82
CA LYS A 20 6.63 0.28 8.70
C LYS A 20 5.82 1.53 8.37
N ILE A 21 5.61 1.78 7.07
CA ILE A 21 4.98 3.03 6.58
C ILE A 21 3.52 2.83 6.16
N GLY A 22 3.08 1.60 5.92
CA GLY A 22 1.75 1.30 5.37
C GLY A 22 1.59 1.71 3.90
N GLY A 23 0.44 1.41 3.33
CA GLY A 23 0.07 1.84 1.99
C GLY A 23 0.83 1.13 0.86
N ALA A 24 0.80 1.75 -0.32
CA ALA A 24 1.48 1.28 -1.51
C ALA A 24 1.93 2.44 -2.41
N ALA A 25 2.78 2.14 -3.38
CA ALA A 25 3.11 3.05 -4.47
C ALA A 25 2.09 2.84 -5.60
N GLU A 26 1.32 3.86 -5.92
CA GLU A 26 0.33 3.85 -7.00
C GLU A 26 0.63 5.03 -7.94
N ALA A 27 0.52 4.80 -9.24
CA ALA A 27 0.56 5.86 -10.25
C ALA A 27 -0.83 6.08 -10.85
N ASP A 28 -1.08 7.24 -11.46
CA ASP A 28 -2.32 7.45 -12.23
C ASP A 28 -2.33 6.60 -13.50
N SER A 29 -1.17 6.47 -14.14
CA SER A 29 -0.97 5.53 -15.24
C SER A 29 0.49 5.15 -15.49
N ILE A 30 0.69 3.99 -16.13
CA ILE A 30 1.96 3.56 -16.71
C ILE A 30 1.75 3.17 -18.17
N ARG A 31 2.61 3.66 -19.06
CA ARG A 31 2.61 3.30 -20.48
C ARG A 31 3.93 2.63 -20.85
N LEU A 32 3.82 1.50 -21.52
CA LEU A 32 4.95 0.76 -22.07
C LEU A 32 5.34 1.29 -23.46
N THR A 33 6.56 0.98 -23.91
CA THR A 33 7.07 1.37 -25.23
C THR A 33 6.34 0.69 -26.37
N SER A 34 5.71 -0.46 -26.12
CA SER A 34 4.78 -1.16 -27.00
C SER A 34 3.47 -0.39 -27.26
N GLY A 35 3.12 0.57 -26.40
CA GLY A 35 1.87 1.32 -26.45
C GLY A 35 0.80 0.87 -25.45
N GLU A 36 1.00 -0.27 -24.76
CA GLU A 36 0.13 -0.71 -23.67
C GLU A 36 0.09 0.35 -22.56
N ASN A 37 -1.10 0.64 -22.03
CA ASN A 37 -1.30 1.66 -21.01
C ASN A 37 -2.23 1.13 -19.92
N TYR A 38 -1.73 1.13 -18.69
CA TYR A 38 -2.45 0.66 -17.51
C TYR A 38 -2.77 1.85 -16.62
N LEU A 39 -4.01 1.90 -16.13
CA LEU A 39 -4.48 2.92 -15.20
C LEU A 39 -4.35 2.42 -13.77
N ASN A 40 -4.15 3.35 -12.83
CA ASN A 40 -4.00 3.07 -11.40
C ASN A 40 -3.11 1.85 -11.08
N PRO A 41 -1.94 1.67 -11.72
CA PRO A 41 -1.07 0.54 -11.42
C PRO A 41 -0.52 0.68 -9.99
N VAL A 42 -0.58 -0.41 -9.23
CA VAL A 42 0.07 -0.49 -7.91
C VAL A 42 1.34 -1.31 -8.03
N PHE A 43 2.47 -0.71 -7.68
CA PHE A 43 3.78 -1.36 -7.78
C PHE A 43 3.96 -2.34 -6.63
N THR A 44 4.32 -3.58 -6.97
CA THR A 44 4.44 -4.70 -6.03
C THR A 44 5.86 -5.21 -5.92
N ASN A 45 6.69 -5.01 -6.96
CA ASN A 45 8.08 -5.45 -6.95
C ASN A 45 9.01 -4.51 -7.75
N VAL A 46 10.27 -4.49 -7.36
CA VAL A 46 11.36 -3.84 -8.10
C VAL A 46 12.57 -4.76 -8.02
N ASP A 47 13.00 -5.31 -9.15
CA ASP A 47 14.13 -6.23 -9.21
C ASP A 47 15.43 -5.46 -9.44
N ILE A 48 16.43 -5.77 -8.61
CA ILE A 48 17.75 -5.15 -8.66
C ILE A 48 18.78 -6.23 -8.95
N SER A 49 19.61 -6.04 -9.97
CA SER A 49 20.74 -6.90 -10.29
C SER A 49 22.00 -6.06 -10.40
N LYS A 50 23.08 -6.48 -9.72
CA LYS A 50 24.37 -5.77 -9.71
C LYS A 50 24.26 -4.26 -9.41
N GLY A 51 23.32 -3.89 -8.54
CA GLY A 51 23.08 -2.50 -8.14
C GLY A 51 22.27 -1.66 -9.14
N GLN A 52 21.74 -2.27 -10.20
CA GLN A 52 20.91 -1.61 -11.21
C GLN A 52 19.47 -2.14 -11.15
N TYR A 53 18.50 -1.25 -11.37
CA TYR A 53 17.09 -1.64 -11.52
C TYR A 53 16.89 -2.33 -12.87
N VAL A 54 16.30 -3.52 -12.86
CA VAL A 54 16.15 -4.37 -14.05
C VAL A 54 14.70 -4.43 -14.51
N SER A 55 13.80 -4.74 -13.58
CA SER A 55 12.36 -4.86 -13.86
C SER A 55 11.54 -4.27 -12.74
N ILE A 56 10.31 -3.91 -13.08
CA ILE A 56 9.27 -3.54 -12.13
C ILE A 56 8.08 -4.47 -12.30
N GLY A 57 7.53 -4.89 -11.16
CA GLY A 57 6.27 -5.60 -11.08
C GLY A 57 5.18 -4.64 -10.61
N PHE A 58 4.04 -4.65 -11.29
CA PHE A 58 2.86 -3.89 -10.87
C PHE A 58 1.58 -4.66 -11.20
N VAL A 59 0.52 -4.35 -10.46
CA VAL A 59 -0.81 -4.92 -10.69
C VAL A 59 -1.72 -3.83 -11.24
N ASP A 60 -2.45 -4.14 -12.31
CA ASP A 60 -3.43 -3.23 -12.92
C ASP A 60 -4.79 -3.28 -12.20
N GLU A 61 -5.77 -2.52 -12.69
CA GLU A 61 -7.11 -2.46 -12.09
C GLU A 61 -7.92 -3.77 -12.22
N GLU A 62 -7.55 -4.62 -13.18
CA GLU A 62 -8.17 -5.92 -13.39
C GLU A 62 -7.53 -7.02 -12.52
N GLY A 63 -6.49 -6.68 -11.77
CA GLY A 63 -5.75 -7.62 -10.93
C GLY A 63 -4.70 -8.42 -11.71
N GLN A 64 -4.41 -8.06 -12.96
CA GLN A 64 -3.34 -8.68 -13.73
C GLN A 64 -1.99 -8.23 -13.16
N ASN A 65 -1.06 -9.17 -12.99
CA ASN A 65 0.30 -8.87 -12.56
C ASN A 65 1.22 -8.76 -13.78
N ILE A 66 1.73 -7.56 -14.02
CA ILE A 66 2.63 -7.25 -15.13
C ILE A 66 4.05 -7.11 -14.57
N ILE A 67 4.99 -7.77 -15.23
CA ILE A 67 6.42 -7.56 -15.01
C ILE A 67 7.02 -7.01 -16.31
N ALA A 68 7.58 -5.82 -16.24
CA ALA A 68 8.20 -5.15 -17.38
C ALA A 68 9.66 -4.82 -17.06
N HIS A 69 10.52 -4.98 -18.07
CA HIS A 69 11.89 -4.47 -17.97
C HIS A 69 11.86 -2.93 -17.91
N VAL A 70 12.78 -2.30 -17.19
CA VAL A 70 12.78 -0.84 -17.01
C VAL A 70 12.87 -0.08 -18.34
N ASP A 71 13.58 -0.63 -19.32
CA ASP A 71 13.72 -0.06 -20.67
C ASP A 71 12.42 -0.13 -21.50
N GLN A 72 11.46 -0.96 -21.09
CA GLN A 72 10.14 -1.04 -21.73
C GLN A 72 9.18 0.01 -21.19
N ILE A 73 9.55 0.74 -20.14
CA ILE A 73 8.68 1.78 -19.57
C ILE A 73 8.87 3.07 -20.36
N ALA A 74 7.81 3.52 -21.03
CA ALA A 74 7.83 4.79 -21.75
C ALA A 74 7.54 5.97 -20.81
N VAL A 75 6.54 5.86 -19.93
CA VAL A 75 6.20 6.92 -18.97
C VAL A 75 5.41 6.36 -17.78
N ILE A 76 5.68 6.91 -16.59
CA ILE A 76 4.86 6.74 -15.38
C ILE A 76 4.32 8.14 -15.02
N LYS A 77 3.01 8.26 -14.78
CA LYS A 77 2.35 9.54 -14.45
C LYS A 77 1.72 9.49 -13.07
N GLY A 78 1.84 10.58 -12.31
CA GLY A 78 1.13 10.73 -11.04
C GLY A 78 1.57 9.74 -9.95
N LEU A 79 2.85 9.35 -9.95
CA LEU A 79 3.38 8.39 -8.99
C LEU A 79 3.38 8.94 -7.56
N GLN A 80 2.71 8.25 -6.65
CA GLN A 80 2.50 8.66 -5.26
C GLN A 80 2.53 7.47 -4.30
N HIS A 81 2.95 7.73 -3.06
CA HIS A 81 2.60 6.85 -1.94
C HIS A 81 1.19 7.17 -1.47
N LYS A 82 0.35 6.14 -1.37
CA LYS A 82 -1.03 6.23 -0.92
C LYS A 82 -1.27 5.22 0.19
N LEU A 83 -1.98 5.62 1.24
CA LEU A 83 -2.52 4.69 2.23
C LEU A 83 -3.51 3.73 1.56
N ILE A 84 -3.72 2.56 2.12
CA ILE A 84 -4.62 1.53 1.56
C ILE A 84 -6.01 2.12 1.29
N CYS A 85 -6.55 2.89 2.22
CA CYS A 85 -7.85 3.54 2.07
C CYS A 85 -7.92 4.57 0.92
N GLN A 86 -6.78 5.10 0.48
CA GLN A 86 -6.65 6.11 -0.57
C GLN A 86 -6.36 5.53 -1.97
N LEU A 87 -6.10 4.23 -2.08
CA LEU A 87 -5.84 3.58 -3.36
C LEU A 87 -7.05 3.67 -4.30
N ASN A 88 -6.77 3.94 -5.57
CA ASN A 88 -7.76 3.91 -6.63
C ASN A 88 -7.96 2.49 -7.17
N ASN A 89 -6.89 1.69 -7.21
CA ASN A 89 -6.93 0.31 -7.63
C ASN A 89 -7.74 -0.53 -6.62
N THR A 90 -9.00 -0.79 -6.96
CA THR A 90 -9.93 -1.46 -6.04
C THR A 90 -9.55 -2.91 -5.77
N TYR A 91 -8.97 -3.61 -6.75
CA TYR A 91 -8.50 -4.99 -6.60
C TYR A 91 -7.41 -5.08 -5.53
N ILE A 92 -6.34 -4.29 -5.67
CA ILE A 92 -5.24 -4.27 -4.72
C ILE A 92 -5.69 -3.71 -3.37
N LYS A 93 -6.55 -2.68 -3.37
CA LYS A 93 -7.13 -2.15 -2.14
C LYS A 93 -7.84 -3.23 -1.33
N GLN A 94 -8.73 -4.01 -1.95
CA GLN A 94 -9.45 -5.09 -1.26
C GLN A 94 -8.49 -6.17 -0.74
N MET A 95 -7.49 -6.56 -1.55
CA MET A 95 -6.47 -7.53 -1.13
C MET A 95 -5.69 -7.03 0.10
N MET A 96 -5.17 -5.81 0.04
CA MET A 96 -4.38 -5.22 1.12
C MET A 96 -5.22 -4.97 2.38
N VAL A 97 -6.48 -4.52 2.25
CA VAL A 97 -7.41 -4.38 3.39
C VAL A 97 -7.58 -5.73 4.08
N ARG A 98 -7.90 -6.79 3.34
CA ARG A 98 -8.10 -8.14 3.89
C ARG A 98 -6.88 -8.61 4.68
N ASP A 99 -5.70 -8.55 4.06
CA ASP A 99 -4.47 -9.06 4.67
C ASP A 99 -4.08 -8.22 5.91
N THR A 100 -4.33 -6.91 5.85
CA THR A 100 -4.07 -5.99 6.97
C THR A 100 -5.04 -6.18 8.13
N LEU A 101 -6.32 -6.45 7.86
CA LEU A 101 -7.32 -6.78 8.89
C LEU A 101 -6.98 -8.11 9.58
N GLN A 102 -6.54 -9.12 8.82
CA GLN A 102 -6.09 -10.38 9.38
C GLN A 102 -4.89 -10.19 10.32
N TYR A 103 -3.94 -9.34 9.93
CA TYR A 103 -2.82 -8.96 10.80
C TYR A 103 -3.30 -8.25 12.07
N LEU A 104 -4.22 -7.29 11.94
CA LEU A 104 -4.76 -6.55 13.09
C LEU A 104 -5.49 -7.46 14.09
N GLN A 105 -6.30 -8.40 13.60
CA GLN A 105 -6.96 -9.41 14.44
C GLN A 105 -5.91 -10.22 15.20
N LYS A 106 -4.87 -10.69 14.49
CA LYS A 106 -3.82 -11.48 15.14
C LYS A 106 -3.05 -10.67 16.18
N LEU A 107 -2.80 -9.41 15.90
CA LEU A 107 -2.16 -8.49 16.84
C LEU A 107 -3.02 -8.30 18.11
N CYS A 108 -4.34 -8.17 17.98
CA CYS A 108 -5.26 -8.11 19.11
C CYS A 108 -5.28 -9.42 19.91
N GLU A 109 -5.29 -10.58 19.26
CA GLU A 109 -5.25 -11.89 19.93
C GLU A 109 -3.99 -12.07 20.77
N VAL A 110 -2.82 -11.74 20.21
CA VAL A 110 -1.52 -11.90 20.89
C VAL A 110 -1.39 -10.95 22.09
N ASN A 111 -2.05 -9.79 22.04
CA ASN A 111 -2.05 -8.80 23.11
C ASN A 111 -3.33 -8.85 23.97
N ALA A 112 -4.09 -9.94 23.90
CA ALA A 112 -5.32 -10.09 24.68
C ALA A 112 -5.05 -9.92 26.18
N GLY A 113 -5.80 -9.02 26.82
CA GLY A 113 -5.63 -8.68 28.24
C GLY A 113 -4.57 -7.63 28.56
N PHE A 114 -3.76 -7.18 27.59
CA PHE A 114 -2.69 -6.21 27.81
C PHE A 114 -2.65 -5.11 26.74
N VAL A 115 -3.19 -3.92 27.06
CA VAL A 115 -3.12 -2.76 26.16
C VAL A 115 -1.84 -1.97 26.43
N THR A 116 -0.73 -2.43 25.87
CA THR A 116 0.54 -1.68 25.94
C THR A 116 0.53 -0.48 24.99
N GLN A 117 1.36 0.53 25.28
CA GLN A 117 1.52 1.69 24.40
C GLN A 117 2.07 1.31 23.01
N THR A 118 2.93 0.29 22.95
CA THR A 118 3.47 -0.23 21.69
C THR A 118 2.37 -0.83 20.83
N PHE A 119 1.56 -1.74 21.41
CA PHE A 119 0.41 -2.33 20.73
C PHE A 119 -0.57 -1.25 20.24
N LYS A 120 -0.94 -0.30 21.11
CA LYS A 120 -1.86 0.78 20.74
C LYS A 120 -1.32 1.61 19.57
N LYS A 121 -0.04 1.99 19.58
CA LYS A 121 0.59 2.73 18.49
C LYS A 121 0.57 1.97 17.17
N GLU A 122 0.86 0.68 17.21
CA GLU A 122 0.88 -0.16 16.01
C GLU A 122 -0.53 -0.37 15.43
N ALA A 123 -1.48 -0.74 16.27
CA ALA A 123 -2.87 -0.89 15.86
C ALA A 123 -3.45 0.41 15.31
N LEU A 124 -3.17 1.57 15.93
CA LEU A 124 -3.61 2.86 15.39
C LEU A 124 -3.00 3.19 14.02
N LYS A 125 -1.74 2.81 13.76
CA LYS A 125 -1.13 2.97 12.42
C LYS A 125 -1.84 2.11 11.37
N ILE A 126 -2.21 0.89 11.73
CA ILE A 126 -2.98 0.02 10.83
C ILE A 126 -4.32 0.67 10.49
N VAL A 127 -5.02 1.19 11.51
CA VAL A 127 -6.30 1.87 11.30
C VAL A 127 -6.15 3.16 10.48
N GLN A 128 -5.04 3.87 10.61
CA GLN A 128 -4.73 5.01 9.73
C GLN A 128 -4.67 4.58 8.27
N ASP A 129 -4.05 3.44 8.01
CA ASP A 129 -3.79 2.95 6.66
C ASP A 129 -5.08 2.47 5.97
N ILE A 130 -5.89 1.66 6.65
CA ILE A 130 -7.12 1.08 6.09
C ILE A 130 -8.40 1.90 6.36
N SER A 131 -8.33 2.90 7.24
CA SER A 131 -9.45 3.69 7.79
C SER A 131 -10.34 2.94 8.79
N VAL A 132 -11.01 3.71 9.68
CA VAL A 132 -11.98 3.20 10.66
C VAL A 132 -13.19 2.54 9.99
N LYS A 133 -13.57 3.00 8.78
CA LYS A 133 -14.72 2.45 8.05
C LYS A 133 -14.54 0.96 7.76
N GLU A 134 -13.33 0.53 7.41
CA GLU A 134 -13.05 -0.88 7.12
C GLU A 134 -13.15 -1.75 8.38
N LEU A 135 -12.84 -1.23 9.57
CA LEU A 135 -13.09 -1.96 10.82
C LEU A 135 -14.57 -2.23 11.04
N ILE A 136 -15.41 -1.21 10.79
CA ILE A 136 -16.87 -1.30 10.96
C ILE A 136 -17.44 -2.28 9.95
N ASN A 137 -17.07 -2.14 8.67
CA ASN A 137 -17.53 -3.02 7.59
C ASN A 137 -17.21 -4.50 7.84
N HIS A 138 -16.10 -4.78 8.53
CA HIS A 138 -15.64 -6.14 8.82
C HIS A 138 -15.86 -6.59 10.27
N ASN A 139 -16.64 -5.83 11.06
CA ASN A 139 -16.97 -6.13 12.46
C ASN A 139 -15.74 -6.38 13.36
N ILE A 140 -14.66 -5.63 13.15
CA ILE A 140 -13.44 -5.74 13.96
C ILE A 140 -13.51 -4.73 15.11
N SER A 141 -13.46 -5.26 16.33
CA SER A 141 -13.40 -4.45 17.54
C SER A 141 -11.97 -4.39 18.08
N LEU A 142 -11.53 -3.18 18.44
CA LEU A 142 -10.26 -2.97 19.13
C LEU A 142 -10.50 -2.88 20.65
N PRO A 143 -9.58 -3.38 21.49
CA PRO A 143 -9.74 -3.37 22.95
C PRO A 143 -9.56 -1.97 23.58
N PHE A 144 -9.59 -0.91 22.77
CA PHE A 144 -9.48 0.49 23.16
C PHE A 144 -10.24 1.37 22.15
N PRO A 145 -10.70 2.56 22.56
CA PRO A 145 -11.44 3.46 21.67
C PRO A 145 -10.55 4.03 20.57
N VAL A 146 -11.16 4.25 19.40
CA VAL A 146 -10.54 4.78 18.19
C VAL A 146 -11.42 5.90 17.64
N GLU A 147 -10.84 7.09 17.45
CA GLU A 147 -11.56 8.24 16.90
C GLU A 147 -11.64 8.17 15.37
N GLU A 148 -12.73 8.66 14.76
CA GLU A 148 -12.90 8.65 13.30
C GLU A 148 -11.89 9.55 12.56
N LYS A 149 -11.34 10.60 13.21
CA LYS A 149 -10.43 11.59 12.60
C LYS A 149 -8.96 11.16 12.60
N ILE A 150 -8.71 9.88 12.41
CA ILE A 150 -7.36 9.33 12.49
C ILE A 150 -6.58 9.45 11.17
N ILE A 151 -7.24 9.75 10.05
CA ILE A 151 -6.57 10.04 8.78
C ILE A 151 -5.82 11.36 8.88
N LYS A 152 -4.55 11.30 9.30
CA LYS A 152 -3.61 12.39 9.08
C LYS A 152 -3.18 12.31 7.62
N PHE A 153 -3.60 13.28 6.82
CA PHE A 153 -2.87 13.61 5.61
C PHE A 153 -1.49 14.09 6.09
N ALA A 154 -0.49 13.20 6.05
CA ALA A 154 0.90 13.65 5.97
C ALA A 154 1.01 14.52 4.72
#